data_AF-A0A1A8GXJ3-F1
#
_entry.id   AF-A0A1A8GXJ3-F1
#
_cell.length_a   1.000
_cell.length_b   1.000
_cell.length_c   1.000
_cell.angle_alpha   90.00
_cell.angle_beta   90.00
_cell.angle_gamma   90.00
#
_symmetry.space_group_name_H-M   'P 1'
#
loop_
_entity.id
_entity.type
_entity.pdbx_description
1 polymer ?
#
loop_
_entity_poly.entity_id
_entity_poly.type
_entity_poly.pdbx_seq_one_letter_code
_entity_poly.pdbx_strand_id
1 'polypeptide(L)'
;DPNSGVEKIPVLLVYGIPDFSVSDLLSLRFLGIRYVGATIRDVKRLQRVERSAEKVIGCKLSSIQDLYTSRTLRRAGRIIADSCHPGHSLFDPLPSGRRLRSIRTRTSRHKNSFFPSAVGLLNA
;
A
#
# COMPACT_ATOMS: atom_id res chain seq x y z
N ASP A 1 -21.41 -33.10 9.11
CA ASP A 1 -21.89 -31.71 9.16
C ASP A 1 -20.77 -30.69 9.18
N PRO A 2 -20.64 -29.84 8.15
CA PRO A 2 -19.70 -28.74 8.14
C PRO A 2 -20.42 -27.46 8.60
N ASN A 3 -20.75 -27.39 9.89
CA ASN A 3 -21.23 -26.18 10.54
C ASN A 3 -20.78 -26.17 12.01
N SER A 4 -19.50 -25.90 12.23
CA SER A 4 -19.04 -25.21 13.46
C SER A 4 -17.69 -24.57 13.16
N GLY A 5 -17.55 -23.27 13.45
CA GLY A 5 -16.31 -22.52 13.20
C GLY A 5 -16.48 -21.25 12.36
N VAL A 6 -17.62 -20.58 12.48
CA VAL A 6 -17.70 -19.15 12.21
C VAL A 6 -17.17 -18.43 13.46
N GLU A 7 -16.38 -17.37 13.28
CA GLU A 7 -15.47 -16.73 14.25
C GLU A 7 -14.11 -17.45 14.34
N LYS A 8 -12.96 -16.84 14.04
CA LYS A 8 -12.51 -15.49 14.40
C LYS A 8 -11.52 -15.02 13.32
N ILE A 9 -11.88 -13.97 12.58
CA ILE A 9 -10.87 -13.10 11.96
C ILE A 9 -10.40 -12.20 13.12
N PRO A 10 -9.23 -12.41 13.75
CA PRO A 10 -8.83 -11.51 14.81
C PRO A 10 -8.47 -10.18 14.14
N VAL A 11 -9.38 -9.21 14.24
CA VAL A 11 -9.28 -7.85 14.84
C VAL A 11 -7.87 -7.25 15.07
N LEU A 12 -6.81 -7.71 14.40
CA LEU A 12 -5.43 -7.22 14.54
C LEU A 12 -5.16 -6.00 13.64
N LEU A 13 -6.14 -5.11 13.52
CA LEU A 13 -5.98 -3.77 12.94
C LEU A 13 -6.57 -2.68 13.86
N VAL A 14 -6.82 -3.00 15.14
CA VAL A 14 -7.33 -2.04 16.13
C VAL A 14 -6.50 -2.09 17.42
N TYR A 15 -5.17 -2.05 17.37
CA TYR A 15 -4.38 -1.69 18.56
C TYR A 15 -3.09 -0.95 18.17
N GLY A 16 -3.03 0.35 18.51
CA GLY A 16 -1.81 1.03 18.95
C GLY A 16 -0.82 1.54 17.90
N ILE A 17 -1.22 2.47 17.03
CA ILE A 17 -0.26 3.38 16.36
C ILE A 17 -0.60 4.80 16.82
N PRO A 18 0.28 5.52 17.56
CA PRO A 18 -0.07 6.80 18.19
C PRO A 18 -0.38 7.94 17.19
N ASP A 19 -0.06 7.80 15.90
CA ASP A 19 -0.27 8.84 14.88
C ASP A 19 -1.12 8.40 13.69
N PHE A 20 -2.04 7.45 13.90
CA PHE A 20 -2.93 6.99 12.84
C PHE A 20 -4.07 8.00 12.61
N SER A 21 -3.83 9.02 11.78
CA SER A 21 -4.87 10.01 11.44
C SER A 21 -6.07 9.33 10.77
N VAL A 22 -7.28 9.78 11.12
CA VAL A 22 -8.55 9.32 10.49
C VAL A 22 -8.50 9.46 8.96
N SER A 23 -7.75 10.44 8.46
CA SER A 23 -7.47 10.67 7.04
C SER A 23 -6.64 9.56 6.38
N ASP A 24 -5.72 8.94 7.11
CA ASP A 24 -4.90 7.82 6.65
C ASP A 24 -5.73 6.51 6.62
N LEU A 25 -6.63 6.33 7.59
CA LEU A 25 -7.59 5.21 7.64
C LEU A 25 -8.59 5.29 6.49
N LEU A 26 -9.15 6.47 6.24
CA LEU A 26 -10.01 6.74 5.09
C LEU A 26 -9.24 6.55 3.78
N SER A 27 -8.00 7.04 3.67
CA SER A 27 -7.19 6.89 2.46
C SER A 27 -6.83 5.44 2.15
N LEU A 28 -6.48 4.64 3.16
CA LEU A 28 -6.19 3.21 3.01
C LEU A 28 -7.45 2.39 2.74
N ARG A 29 -8.57 2.76 3.36
CA ARG A 29 -9.87 2.14 3.09
C ARG A 29 -10.35 2.46 1.66
N PHE A 30 -10.19 3.70 1.19
CA PHE A 30 -10.59 4.11 -0.16
C PHE A 30 -9.73 3.48 -1.26
N LEU A 31 -8.41 3.36 -1.01
CA LEU A 31 -7.49 2.69 -1.94
C LEU A 31 -7.62 1.16 -1.88
N GLY A 32 -7.79 0.58 -0.68
CA GLY A 32 -8.04 -0.85 -0.49
C GLY A 32 -9.35 -1.30 -1.16
N ILE A 33 -10.42 -0.51 -1.01
CA ILE A 33 -11.71 -0.77 -1.68
C ILE A 33 -11.59 -0.64 -3.21
N ARG A 34 -10.75 0.27 -3.73
CA ARG A 34 -10.59 0.45 -5.20
C ARG A 34 -9.70 -0.56 -5.90
N TYR A 35 -8.79 -1.25 -5.19
CA TYR A 35 -7.81 -2.15 -5.81
C TYR A 35 -7.93 -3.62 -5.42
N VAL A 36 -8.80 -3.98 -4.48
CA VAL A 36 -9.12 -5.40 -4.22
C VAL A 36 -9.97 -5.92 -5.39
N GLY A 37 -9.30 -6.49 -6.40
CA GLY A 37 -9.96 -7.12 -7.56
C GLY A 37 -10.01 -6.28 -8.83
N ALA A 38 -9.44 -5.08 -8.85
CA ALA A 38 -9.40 -4.25 -10.06
C ALA A 38 -8.51 -4.87 -11.14
N THR A 39 -9.07 -5.06 -12.34
CA THR A 39 -8.34 -5.56 -13.49
C THR A 39 -7.50 -4.44 -14.14
N ILE A 40 -6.54 -4.79 -15.00
CA ILE A 40 -5.77 -3.80 -15.80
C ILE A 40 -6.71 -2.88 -16.59
N ARG A 41 -7.87 -3.40 -17.02
CA ARG A 41 -8.90 -2.63 -17.73
C ARG A 41 -9.49 -1.53 -16.83
N ASP A 42 -9.73 -1.83 -15.56
CA ASP A 42 -10.30 -0.89 -14.61
C ASP A 42 -9.31 0.23 -14.26
N VAL A 43 -8.03 -0.12 -14.11
CA VAL A 43 -6.95 0.88 -13.94
C VAL A 43 -6.86 1.82 -15.15
N LYS A 44 -6.93 1.27 -16.37
CA LYS A 44 -6.94 2.08 -17.60
C LYS A 44 -8.18 2.97 -17.72
N ARG A 45 -9.34 2.50 -17.24
CA ARG A 45 -10.57 3.31 -17.19
C ARG A 45 -10.40 4.49 -16.23
N LEU A 46 -9.84 4.26 -15.05
CA LEU A 46 -9.56 5.31 -14.07
C LEU A 46 -8.58 6.36 -14.60
N GLN A 47 -7.52 5.94 -15.29
CA GLN A 47 -6.59 6.88 -15.95
C GLN A 47 -7.27 7.79 -16.98
N ARG A 48 -8.30 7.31 -17.68
CA ARG A 48 -9.06 8.16 -18.61
C ARG A 48 -9.90 9.20 -17.88
N VAL A 49 -10.52 8.81 -16.77
CA VAL A 49 -11.29 9.75 -15.92
C VAL A 49 -10.38 10.86 -15.39
N GLU A 50 -9.18 10.51 -14.95
CA GLU A 50 -8.18 11.47 -14.48
C GLU A 50 -7.77 12.45 -15.58
N ARG A 51 -7.46 11.98 -16.79
CA ARG A 51 -7.14 12.86 -17.94
C ARG A 51 -8.29 13.78 -18.32
N SER A 52 -9.53 13.30 -18.23
CA SER A 52 -10.70 14.16 -18.46
C SER A 52 -10.81 15.25 -17.38
N ALA A 53 -10.55 14.90 -16.11
CA ALA A 53 -10.54 15.87 -15.02
C ALA A 53 -9.41 16.90 -15.18
N GLU A 54 -8.19 16.47 -15.56
CA GLU A 54 -7.08 17.37 -15.90
C GLU A 54 -7.48 18.38 -16.98
N LYS A 55 -8.14 17.92 -18.04
CA LYS A 55 -8.58 18.77 -19.14
C LYS A 55 -9.64 19.79 -18.72
N VAL A 56 -10.53 19.44 -17.80
CA VAL A 56 -11.58 20.34 -17.28
C VAL A 56 -10.99 21.37 -16.33
N ILE A 57 -10.08 20.96 -15.45
CA ILE A 57 -9.49 21.84 -14.43
C ILE A 57 -8.40 22.74 -15.03
N GLY A 58 -7.77 22.31 -16.13
CA GLY A 58 -6.72 23.08 -16.82
C GLY A 58 -5.35 23.00 -16.13
N CYS A 59 -5.19 22.12 -15.13
CA CYS A 59 -3.91 21.84 -14.47
C CYS A 59 -3.58 20.36 -14.51
N LYS A 60 -2.28 20.04 -14.47
CA LYS A 60 -1.81 18.64 -14.40
C LYS A 60 -2.17 18.05 -13.03
N LEU A 61 -2.86 16.92 -13.02
CA LEU A 61 -3.17 16.17 -11.82
C LEU A 61 -2.07 15.12 -11.60
N SER A 62 -1.83 14.77 -10.34
CA SER A 62 -0.90 13.69 -10.03
C SER A 62 -1.55 12.36 -10.40
N SER A 63 -0.98 11.66 -11.38
CA SER A 63 -1.41 10.32 -11.79
C SER A 63 -1.68 9.46 -10.56
N ILE A 64 -2.75 8.64 -10.60
CA ILE A 64 -3.05 7.70 -9.52
C ILE A 64 -1.83 6.82 -9.18
N GLN A 65 -0.99 6.49 -10.18
CA GLN A 65 0.25 5.73 -9.96
C GLN A 65 1.29 6.55 -9.19
N ASP A 66 1.47 7.82 -9.53
CA ASP A 66 2.41 8.72 -8.85
C ASP A 66 1.97 8.96 -7.41
N LEU A 67 0.66 9.13 -7.20
CA LEU A 67 0.06 9.27 -5.87
C LEU A 67 0.29 8.01 -5.03
N TYR A 68 0.08 6.82 -5.62
CA TYR A 68 0.34 5.55 -4.95
C TYR A 68 1.81 5.41 -4.56
N THR A 69 2.73 5.70 -5.49
CA THR A 69 4.17 5.62 -5.27
C THR A 69 4.62 6.59 -4.18
N SER A 70 4.22 7.87 -4.29
CA SER A 70 4.54 8.91 -3.31
C SER A 70 4.07 8.54 -1.91
N ARG A 71 2.81 8.10 -1.77
CA ARG A 71 2.25 7.68 -0.48
C ARG A 71 2.95 6.44 0.08
N THR A 72 3.27 5.48 -0.78
CA THR A 72 3.95 4.25 -0.37
C THR A 72 5.34 4.56 0.15
N LEU A 73 6.13 5.38 -0.56
CA LEU A 73 7.46 5.81 -0.13
C LEU A 73 7.41 6.61 1.17
N ARG A 74 6.49 7.57 1.29
CA ARG A 74 6.34 8.39 2.51
C ARG A 74 6.01 7.52 3.72
N ARG A 75 5.11 6.54 3.56
CA ARG A 75 4.75 5.62 4.65
C ARG A 75 5.88 4.67 5.00
N ALA A 76 6.54 4.09 3.99
CA ALA A 76 7.67 3.20 4.22
C ALA A 76 8.81 3.94 4.95
N GLY A 77 9.09 5.19 4.58
CA GLY A 77 10.06 6.04 5.27
C GLY A 77 9.73 6.24 6.75
N ARG A 78 8.45 6.45 7.11
CA ARG A 78 8.03 6.54 8.52
C ARG A 78 8.27 5.24 9.29
N ILE A 79 7.95 4.10 8.68
CA ILE A 79 8.16 2.77 9.30
C ILE A 79 9.65 2.46 9.46
N ILE A 80 10.46 2.84 8.47
CA ILE A 80 11.93 2.70 8.55
C ILE A 80 12.50 3.61 9.63
N ALA A 81 11.96 4.82 9.81
CA ALA A 81 12.43 5.72 10.86
C ALA A 81 12.01 5.27 12.28
N ASP A 82 10.90 4.55 12.41
CA ASP A 82 10.38 4.06 13.69
C ASP A 82 10.86 2.64 13.99
N SER A 83 11.92 2.52 14.80
CA SER A 83 12.46 1.23 15.24
C SER A 83 11.51 0.40 16.11
N CYS A 84 10.52 1.02 16.75
CA CYS A 84 9.51 0.32 17.55
C CYS A 84 8.35 -0.23 16.71
N HIS A 85 8.29 0.14 15.42
CA HIS A 85 7.21 -0.30 14.57
C HIS A 85 7.28 -1.82 14.29
N PRO A 86 6.16 -2.57 14.41
CA PRO A 86 6.18 -4.03 14.24
C PRO A 86 6.59 -4.50 12.83
N GLY A 87 6.41 -3.63 11.84
CA GLY A 87 6.85 -3.85 10.46
C GLY A 87 8.24 -3.32 10.11
N HIS A 88 9.01 -2.77 11.07
CA HIS A 88 10.34 -2.21 10.83
C HIS A 88 11.31 -3.26 10.26
N SER A 89 11.31 -4.46 10.82
CA SER A 89 12.15 -5.60 10.39
C SER A 89 11.88 -6.08 8.95
N LEU A 90 10.75 -5.68 8.36
CA LEU A 90 10.46 -5.99 6.96
C LEU A 90 11.23 -5.09 5.98
N PHE A 91 11.85 -4.02 6.47
CA PHE A 91 12.68 -3.09 5.72
C PHE A 91 14.17 -3.23 6.06
N ASP A 92 14.61 -4.43 6.44
CA ASP A 92 16.02 -4.67 6.76
C ASP A 92 16.91 -4.51 5.51
N PRO A 93 18.00 -3.73 5.59
CA PRO A 93 18.98 -3.65 4.51
C PRO A 93 19.79 -4.95 4.39
N LEU A 94 20.27 -5.22 3.18
CA LEU A 94 21.31 -6.22 2.93
C LEU A 94 22.65 -5.75 3.54
N PRO A 95 23.62 -6.65 3.77
CA PRO A 95 24.93 -6.29 4.31
C PRO A 95 25.67 -5.19 3.53
N SER A 96 25.35 -5.02 2.24
CA SER A 96 25.91 -3.93 1.42
C SER A 96 25.32 -2.55 1.73
N GLY A 97 24.25 -2.46 2.53
CA GLY A 97 23.55 -1.22 2.88
C GLY A 97 22.78 -0.55 1.74
N ARG A 98 23.00 -0.97 0.49
CA ARG A 98 22.44 -0.30 -0.70
C ARG A 98 20.99 -0.68 -1.01
N ARG A 99 20.55 -1.87 -0.57
CA ARG A 99 19.27 -2.47 -0.96
C ARG A 99 18.60 -3.11 0.24
N LEU A 100 17.27 -3.11 0.24
CA LEU A 100 16.45 -3.81 1.21
C LEU A 100 16.26 -5.28 0.84
N ARG A 101 16.10 -6.13 1.85
CA ARG A 101 15.80 -7.56 1.67
C ARG A 101 14.45 -7.73 0.98
N SER A 102 14.44 -8.47 -0.13
CA SER A 102 13.20 -8.73 -0.86
C SER A 102 12.27 -9.69 -0.10
N ILE A 103 10.99 -9.37 -0.08
CA ILE A 103 9.95 -10.23 0.52
C ILE A 103 9.50 -11.24 -0.54
N ARG A 104 9.74 -12.53 -0.29
CA ARG A 104 9.32 -13.60 -1.20
C ARG A 104 7.82 -13.84 -1.07
N THR A 105 7.11 -13.73 -2.18
CA THR A 105 5.65 -13.91 -2.22
C THR A 105 5.26 -14.88 -3.33
N ARG A 106 4.33 -15.81 -3.07
CA ARG A 106 3.87 -16.79 -4.06
C ARG A 106 2.64 -16.35 -4.85
N THR A 107 1.87 -15.39 -4.33
CA THR A 107 0.59 -14.95 -4.92
C THR A 107 0.67 -13.51 -5.39
N SER A 108 -0.03 -13.20 -6.49
CA SER A 108 -0.15 -11.83 -7.00
C SER A 108 -0.78 -10.88 -5.96
N ARG A 109 -1.78 -11.37 -5.22
CA ARG A 109 -2.42 -10.61 -4.14
C ARG A 109 -1.42 -10.14 -3.10
N HIS A 110 -0.53 -11.03 -2.63
CA HIS A 110 0.45 -10.67 -1.61
C HIS A 110 1.57 -9.80 -2.20
N LYS A 111 1.99 -10.08 -3.45
CA LYS A 111 2.94 -9.23 -4.19
C LYS A 111 2.46 -7.78 -4.34
N ASN A 112 1.16 -7.60 -4.53
CA ASN A 112 0.52 -6.28 -4.68
C ASN A 112 0.10 -5.65 -3.34
N SER A 113 0.49 -6.24 -2.21
CA SER A 113 0.27 -5.64 -0.89
C SER A 113 1.35 -4.62 -0.57
N PHE A 114 1.15 -3.84 0.50
CA PHE A 114 1.99 -2.71 0.86
C PHE A 114 3.48 -3.05 0.99
N PHE A 115 3.86 -4.04 1.82
CA PHE A 115 5.28 -4.28 2.13
C PHE A 115 6.11 -4.75 0.92
N PRO A 116 5.69 -5.78 0.15
CA PRO A 116 6.46 -6.21 -1.02
C PRO A 116 6.54 -5.11 -2.09
N SER A 117 5.46 -4.33 -2.27
CA SER A 117 5.44 -3.19 -3.19
C SER A 117 6.38 -2.06 -2.73
N ALA A 118 6.39 -1.73 -1.44
CA ALA A 118 7.23 -0.68 -0.88
C ALA A 118 8.72 -1.04 -0.96
N VAL A 119 9.08 -2.28 -0.61
CA VAL A 119 10.44 -2.82 -0.75
C VAL A 119 10.89 -2.80 -2.22
N GLY A 120 9.98 -3.09 -3.16
CA GLY A 120 10.26 -3.00 -4.59
C GLY A 120 10.57 -1.55 -5.03
N LEU A 121 9.76 -0.59 -4.58
CA LEU A 121 9.95 0.83 -4.91
C LEU A 121 11.22 1.42 -4.31
N LEU A 122 11.59 1.02 -3.09
CA LEU A 122 12.81 1.48 -2.42
C LEU A 122 14.10 0.83 -2.96
N ASN A 123 13.96 -0.27 -3.70
CA ASN A 123 15.07 -0.99 -4.33
C ASN A 123 15.26 -0.65 -5.82
N ALA A 124 14.34 0.15 -6.39
CA ALA A 124 14.40 0.62 -7.78
C ALA A 124 15.45 1.72 -7.92
#